data_AF-A0A068TE04-F1
#
_entry.id   AF-A0A068TE04-F1
#
_cell.length_a   1.000
_cell.length_b   1.000
_cell.length_c   1.000
_cell.angle_alpha   90.00
_cell.angle_beta   90.00
_cell.angle_gamma   90.00
#
_symmetry.space_group_name_H-M   'P 1'
#
loop_
_entity.id
_entity.type
_entity.pdbx_description
1 polymer ?
#
loop_
_entity_poly.entity_id
_entity_poly.type
_entity_poly.pdbx_seq_one_letter_code
_entity_poly.pdbx_strand_id
1 'polypeptide(L)' 'MSVTHASLDIFHGSAASERGHRPINAIAALIGAARDLATRQVLVIRHRIDMRRLGRFSDHSLEDIGFERDWDGTVVLRQP' A
#
# COMPACT_ATOMS: atom_id res chain seq x y z
N MET A 1 -17.75 63.39 -9.83
CA MET A 1 -17.26 62.91 -11.13
C MET A 1 -16.22 61.81 -10.88
N SER A 2 -16.41 60.67 -11.55
CA SER A 2 -15.47 59.52 -11.68
C SER A 2 -14.11 60.01 -12.25
N VAL A 3 -12.94 59.38 -12.11
CA VAL A 3 -12.57 58.02 -12.56
C VAL A 3 -11.23 57.60 -11.92
N THR A 4 -11.22 56.35 -11.48
CA THR A 4 -10.16 55.34 -11.28
C THR A 4 -8.81 55.56 -11.98
N HIS A 5 -7.70 55.48 -11.23
CA HIS A 5 -6.42 54.96 -11.71
C HIS A 5 -5.74 54.14 -10.61
N ALA A 6 -6.32 52.96 -10.34
CA ALA A 6 -5.58 51.89 -9.68
C ALA A 6 -4.74 51.18 -10.74
N SER A 7 -3.54 51.70 -11.04
CA SER A 7 -2.52 50.93 -11.75
C SER A 7 -1.64 50.29 -10.70
N LEU A 8 -2.11 49.16 -10.18
CA LEU A 8 -1.33 48.27 -9.35
C LEU A 8 -0.42 47.49 -10.29
N ASP A 9 0.81 47.99 -10.50
CA ASP A 9 1.86 47.28 -11.23
C ASP A 9 2.37 46.09 -10.39
N ILE A 10 1.52 45.08 -10.22
CA ILE A 10 1.92 43.74 -9.82
C ILE A 10 1.99 42.92 -11.10
N PHE A 11 3.12 42.99 -11.81
CA PHE A 11 3.60 41.85 -12.59
C PHE A 11 5.07 42.01 -13.01
N HIS A 12 5.97 42.19 -12.03
CA HIS A 12 7.39 41.90 -12.25
C HIS A 12 7.86 40.85 -11.24
N GLY A 13 7.94 39.60 -11.71
CA GLY A 13 8.73 38.56 -11.06
C GLY A 13 7.97 37.35 -10.54
N SER A 14 7.36 36.53 -11.40
CA SER A 14 7.07 35.13 -11.03
C SER A 14 6.92 34.18 -12.24
N ALA A 15 7.85 34.22 -13.19
CA ALA A 15 7.95 33.18 -14.24
C ALA A 15 9.21 32.31 -14.10
N ALA A 16 10.07 32.62 -13.11
CA ALA A 16 11.30 31.88 -12.83
C ALA A 16 11.16 30.91 -11.63
N SER A 17 10.23 31.14 -10.70
CA SER A 17 10.09 30.34 -9.47
C SER A 17 9.37 28.99 -9.67
N GLU A 18 8.52 28.87 -10.70
CA GLU A 18 7.73 27.65 -10.92
C GLU A 18 8.52 26.44 -11.45
N ARG A 19 9.68 26.67 -12.08
CA ARG A 19 10.44 25.58 -12.74
C ARG A 19 11.33 24.77 -11.78
N GLY A 20 11.79 25.37 -10.68
CA GLY A 20 12.68 24.71 -9.72
C GLY A 20 11.99 23.80 -8.70
N HIS A 21 10.71 24.07 -8.37
CA HIS A 21 9.98 23.35 -7.32
C HIS A 21 9.24 22.10 -7.81
N ARG A 22 8.93 22.02 -9.11
CA ARG A 22 8.23 20.88 -9.73
C ARG A 22 8.95 19.53 -9.61
N PRO A 23 10.27 19.41 -9.88
CA PRO A 23 10.94 18.11 -9.81
C PRO A 23 11.06 17.58 -8.38
N ILE A 24 11.32 18.45 -7.41
CA ILE A 24 11.43 18.07 -5.98
C ILE A 24 10.08 17.55 -5.47
N ASN A 25 8.98 18.22 -5.81
CA ASN A 25 7.64 17.79 -5.44
C ASN A 25 7.26 16.46 -6.11
N ALA A 26 7.66 16.24 -7.36
CA ALA A 26 7.43 14.99 -8.07
C ALA A 26 8.20 13.81 -7.45
N ILE A 27 9.46 14.03 -7.05
CA ILE A 27 10.27 13.03 -6.35
C ILE A 27 9.67 12.70 -4.98
N ALA A 28 9.27 13.71 -4.22
CA ALA A 28 8.62 13.51 -2.93
C ALA A 28 7.29 12.74 -3.06
N ALA A 29 6.48 13.06 -4.06
CA ALA A 29 5.24 12.34 -4.35
C ALA A 29 5.50 10.88 -4.75
N LEU A 30 6.52 10.61 -5.57
CA LEU A 30 6.91 9.25 -5.95
C LEU A 30 7.37 8.43 -4.74
N ILE A 31 8.18 9.01 -3.86
CA ILE A 31 8.61 8.35 -2.61
C ILE A 31 7.41 8.04 -1.72
N GLY A 32 6.46 8.98 -1.59
CA GLY A 32 5.22 8.78 -0.84
C GLY A 32 4.38 7.62 -1.40
N ALA A 33 4.18 7.60 -2.72
CA ALA A 33 3.45 6.53 -3.41
C ALA A 33 4.15 5.16 -3.28
N ALA A 34 5.47 5.13 -3.42
CA ALA A 34 6.25 3.90 -3.24
C ALA A 34 6.16 3.36 -1.81
N ARG A 35 6.15 4.24 -0.81
CA ARG A 35 5.98 3.85 0.60
C ARG A 35 4.59 3.30 0.87
N ASP A 36 3.54 3.92 0.34
CA ASP A 36 2.16 3.44 0.48
C ASP A 36 1.93 2.09 -0.24
N LEU A 37 2.57 1.91 -1.41
CA LEU A 37 2.58 0.61 -2.07
C LEU A 37 3.29 -0.45 -1.23
N ALA A 38 4.46 -0.11 -0.67
CA ALA A 38 5.23 -1.03 0.16
C ALA A 38 4.46 -1.45 1.43
N THR A 39 3.77 -0.52 2.11
CA THR A 39 2.98 -0.86 3.31
C THR A 39 1.81 -1.79 2.97
N ARG A 40 1.10 -1.55 1.86
CA ARG A 40 0.04 -2.43 1.37
C ARG A 40 0.56 -3.83 1.05
N GLN A 41 1.72 -3.92 0.39
CA GLN A 41 2.34 -5.22 0.09
C GLN A 41 2.79 -5.96 1.35
N VAL A 42 3.37 -5.26 2.32
CA VAL A 42 3.74 -5.85 3.62
C VAL A 42 2.52 -6.42 4.34
N LEU A 43 1.39 -5.71 4.30
CA LEU A 43 0.15 -6.21 4.90
C LEU A 43 -0.33 -7.51 4.24
N VAL A 44 -0.32 -7.56 2.91
CA VAL A 44 -0.71 -8.76 2.15
C VAL A 44 0.25 -9.93 2.43
N ILE A 45 1.55 -9.67 2.46
CA ILE A 45 2.56 -10.69 2.75
C ILE A 45 2.39 -11.21 4.17
N ARG A 46 2.24 -10.33 5.17
CA ARG A 46 2.00 -10.73 6.57
C ARG A 46 0.74 -11.57 6.69
N HIS A 47 -0.37 -11.11 6.12
CA HIS A 47 -1.62 -11.85 6.12
C HIS A 47 -1.45 -13.26 5.53
N ARG A 48 -0.73 -13.38 4.41
CA ARG A 48 -0.44 -14.67 3.78
C ARG A 48 0.42 -15.58 4.66
N ILE A 49 1.42 -15.02 5.34
CA ILE A 49 2.29 -15.77 6.27
C ILE A 49 1.47 -16.27 7.46
N ASP A 50 0.65 -15.41 8.05
CA ASP A 50 -0.19 -15.74 9.20
C ASP A 50 -1.18 -16.85 8.84
N MET A 51 -1.87 -16.73 7.70
CA MET A 51 -2.79 -17.77 7.21
C MET A 51 -2.08 -19.10 6.93
N ARG A 52 -0.86 -19.08 6.37
CA ARG A 52 -0.04 -20.29 6.20
C ARG A 52 0.39 -20.90 7.53
N ARG A 53 0.59 -20.09 8.56
CA ARG A 53 0.93 -20.57 9.90
C ARG A 53 -0.28 -21.21 10.57
N LEU A 54 -1.45 -20.58 10.46
CA LEU A 54 -2.74 -21.13 10.89
C LEU A 54 -3.05 -22.45 10.18
N GLY A 55 -2.85 -22.53 8.86
CA GLY A 55 -2.99 -23.77 8.10
C GLY A 55 -2.11 -24.89 8.65
N ARG A 56 -0.80 -24.65 8.81
CA ARG A 56 0.12 -25.64 9.39
C ARG A 56 -0.25 -26.08 10.80
N PHE A 57 -0.72 -25.15 11.64
CA PHE A 57 -1.18 -25.48 12.98
C PHE A 57 -2.45 -26.33 12.94
N SER A 58 -3.39 -25.98 12.05
CA SER A 58 -4.60 -26.75 11.80
C SER A 58 -4.27 -28.16 11.30
N ASP A 59 -3.38 -28.28 10.32
CA ASP A 59 -2.98 -29.57 9.75
C ASP A 59 -2.31 -30.46 10.80
N HIS A 60 -1.43 -29.89 11.64
CA HIS A 60 -0.80 -30.61 12.75
C HIS A 60 -1.82 -31.03 13.81
N SER A 61 -2.78 -30.15 14.14
CA SER A 61 -3.85 -30.49 15.07
C SER A 61 -4.79 -31.55 14.51
N LEU A 62 -5.10 -31.51 13.22
CA LEU A 62 -5.88 -32.54 12.52
C LEU A 62 -5.14 -33.88 12.60
N GLU A 63 -3.84 -33.87 12.34
CA GLU A 63 -3.01 -35.07 12.41
C GLU A 63 -3.03 -35.70 13.82
N ASP A 64 -2.96 -34.88 14.86
CA ASP A 64 -3.00 -35.32 16.27
C ASP A 64 -4.34 -35.98 16.65
N ILE A 65 -5.45 -35.53 16.06
CA ILE A 65 -6.79 -36.14 16.25
C ILE A 65 -7.11 -37.25 15.24
N GLY A 66 -6.14 -37.65 14.41
CA GLY A 66 -6.30 -38.74 13.43
C GLY A 66 -7.05 -38.35 12.17
N PHE A 67 -7.01 -37.09 11.77
CA PHE A 67 -7.57 -36.57 10.52
C PHE A 67 -6.46 -36.00 9.63
N GLU A 68 -6.70 -35.97 8.32
CA GLU A 68 -5.87 -35.23 7.37
C GLU A 68 -6.73 -34.36 6.48
N ARG A 69 -6.08 -33.42 5.78
CA ARG A 69 -6.75 -32.54 4.83
C ARG A 69 -6.36 -32.94 3.42
N ASP A 70 -7.35 -33.31 2.61
CA ASP A 70 -7.14 -33.66 1.21
C ASP A 70 -6.81 -32.40 0.38
N TRP A 71 -6.32 -32.60 -0.85
CA TRP A 71 -5.86 -31.53 -1.74
C TRP A 71 -6.96 -30.50 -2.09
N ASP A 72 -8.22 -30.92 -2.04
CA ASP A 72 -9.41 -30.07 -2.25
C ASP A 72 -9.81 -29.28 -0.98
N GLY A 73 -9.18 -29.56 0.16
CA GLY A 73 -9.46 -28.95 1.46
C GLY A 73 -10.49 -29.70 2.32
N THR A 74 -11.01 -30.83 1.86
CA THR A 74 -11.88 -31.71 2.64
C THR A 74 -11.10 -32.36 3.78
N VAL A 75 -11.67 -32.39 4.98
CA VAL A 75 -11.06 -33.06 6.13
C VAL A 75 -11.56 -34.49 6.17
N VAL A 76 -10.65 -35.45 6.10
CA VAL A 76 -10.94 -36.88 6.07
C VAL A 76 -10.24 -37.59 7.22
N LEU A 77 -10.81 -38.71 7.65
CA LEU A 77 -10.20 -39.52 8.70
C LEU A 77 -8.90 -40.12 8.12
N ARG A 78 -7.80 -40.00 8.86
CA ARG A 78 -6.50 -40.54 8.44
C ARG A 78 -6.62 -42.05 8.42
N GLN A 79 -6.54 -42.64 7.23
CA GLN A 79 -6.54 -44.09 7.07
C GLN A 79 -5.11 -44.62 7.34
N PRO A 80 -4.97 -45.74 8.07
CA PRO A 80 -3.67 -46.34 8.38
C PRO A 80 -2.95 -46.93 7.17
#